data_AF-A0A842KWW0-F1
#
_entry.id   AF-A0A842KWW0-F1
#
_cell.length_a   1.000
_cell.length_b   1.000
_cell.length_c   1.000
_cell.angle_alpha   90.00
_cell.angle_beta   90.00
_cell.angle_gamma   90.00
#
_symmetry.space_group_name_H-M   'P 1'
#
loop_
_entity.id
_entity.type
_entity.pdbx_description
1 polymer ?
#
loop_
_entity_poly.entity_id
_entity_poly.type
_entity_poly.pdbx_seq_one_letter_code
_entity_poly.pdbx_strand_id
1 'polypeptide(L)'
;MSISEEIEACFKEFEEELEFARNLLLVLKMRSLRTEIRSVRPLAALRDEFGPIRSYAKEFIDQVSEAALPLILIYCVSSLEVFLRSLWELKMGDITRDLRRIFSDLKCFSKKIKHKYNVEIGRLVFQANAVAQKRHILIHNKGVIDNDSLSKFREAGITEFSEGQKLLLTVEDVEKDIKVLEEFATTVKDFFLKC
;
A
#
# COMPACT_ATOMS: atom_id res chain seq x y z
N MET A 1 -23.52 -19.90 0.71
CA MET A 1 -23.47 -18.42 0.74
C MET A 1 -23.84 -17.93 -0.64
N SER A 2 -24.45 -16.74 -0.74
CA SER A 2 -24.63 -16.08 -2.03
C SER A 2 -23.30 -15.47 -2.51
N ILE A 3 -23.14 -15.27 -3.82
CA ILE A 3 -21.95 -14.59 -4.39
C ILE A 3 -21.73 -13.21 -3.74
N SER A 4 -22.82 -12.52 -3.39
CA SER A 4 -22.74 -11.23 -2.69
C SER A 4 -22.13 -11.36 -1.29
N GLU A 5 -22.51 -12.40 -0.54
CA GLU A 5 -21.95 -12.67 0.80
C GLU A 5 -20.47 -13.05 0.71
N GLU A 6 -20.07 -13.80 -0.32
CA GLU A 6 -18.67 -14.16 -0.57
C GLU A 6 -17.81 -12.95 -0.93
N ILE A 7 -18.34 -12.04 -1.76
CA ILE A 7 -17.67 -10.78 -2.10
C ILE A 7 -17.45 -9.92 -0.85
N GLU A 8 -18.47 -9.79 0.00
CA GLU A 8 -18.35 -9.03 1.25
C GLU A 8 -17.37 -9.69 2.23
N ALA A 9 -17.33 -11.03 2.30
CA ALA A 9 -16.36 -11.75 3.11
C ALA A 9 -14.91 -11.48 2.64
N CYS A 10 -14.64 -11.59 1.33
CA CYS A 10 -13.32 -11.28 0.77
C CYS A 10 -12.93 -9.81 0.99
N PHE A 11 -13.89 -8.89 0.92
CA PHE A 11 -13.62 -7.47 1.19
C PHE A 11 -13.29 -7.23 2.66
N LYS A 12 -14.03 -7.87 3.57
CA LYS A 12 -13.77 -7.79 5.00
C LYS A 12 -12.38 -8.33 5.37
N GLU A 13 -11.98 -9.47 4.79
CA GLU A 13 -10.62 -9.99 4.95
C GLU A 13 -9.59 -8.94 4.51
N PHE A 14 -9.79 -8.32 3.34
CA PHE A 14 -8.91 -7.25 2.87
C PHE A 14 -8.86 -6.02 3.81
N GLU A 15 -10.01 -5.61 4.36
CA GLU A 15 -10.09 -4.51 5.33
C GLU A 15 -9.32 -4.84 6.62
N GLU A 16 -9.46 -6.06 7.13
CA GLU A 16 -8.71 -6.54 8.31
C GLU A 16 -7.19 -6.50 8.05
N GLU A 17 -6.75 -6.85 6.83
CA GLU A 17 -5.34 -6.76 6.47
C GLU A 17 -4.81 -5.32 6.38
N LEU A 18 -5.63 -4.40 5.86
CA LEU A 18 -5.27 -2.98 5.84
C LEU A 18 -5.29 -2.38 7.26
N GLU A 19 -6.22 -2.80 8.12
CA GLU A 19 -6.26 -2.39 9.53
C GLU A 19 -5.00 -2.88 10.27
N PHE A 20 -4.60 -4.13 10.05
CA PHE A 20 -3.35 -4.65 10.59
C PHE A 20 -2.14 -3.81 10.14
N ALA A 21 -2.06 -3.49 8.85
CA ALA A 21 -1.02 -2.61 8.31
C ALA A 21 -1.03 -1.21 8.94
N ARG A 22 -2.22 -0.61 9.14
CA ARG A 22 -2.36 0.68 9.84
C ARG A 22 -1.93 0.59 11.29
N ASN A 23 -2.22 -0.50 11.98
CA ASN A 23 -1.76 -0.73 13.36
C ASN A 23 -0.23 -0.81 13.42
N LEU A 24 0.41 -1.46 12.45
CA LEU A 24 1.87 -1.44 12.33
C LEU A 24 2.39 -0.01 12.10
N LEU A 25 1.75 0.77 11.22
CA LEU A 25 2.10 2.18 11.02
C LEU A 25 1.91 3.01 12.29
N LEU A 26 0.86 2.77 13.08
CA LEU A 26 0.63 3.46 14.35
C LEU A 26 1.76 3.19 15.35
N VAL A 27 2.29 1.97 15.41
CA VAL A 27 3.49 1.66 16.21
C VAL A 27 4.69 2.49 15.74
N LEU A 28 4.84 2.68 14.43
CA LEU A 28 5.86 3.56 13.85
C LEU A 28 5.58 5.05 14.11
N LYS A 29 4.32 5.50 14.19
CA LYS A 29 3.93 6.89 14.52
C LYS A 29 4.04 7.22 15.99
N MET A 30 3.66 6.32 16.90
CA MET A 30 3.81 6.53 18.34
C MET A 30 5.27 6.81 18.73
N ARG A 31 6.20 6.41 17.87
CA ARG A 31 7.63 6.74 17.92
C ARG A 31 7.95 8.23 17.64
N SER A 32 7.26 8.88 16.70
CA SER A 32 7.40 10.32 16.44
C SER A 32 6.75 11.14 17.55
N LEU A 33 5.58 10.73 18.07
CA LEU A 33 4.95 11.30 19.26
C LEU A 33 5.80 11.15 20.53
N ARG A 34 6.49 10.02 20.71
CA ARG A 34 7.50 9.85 21.78
C ARG A 34 8.65 10.86 21.66
N THR A 35 8.85 11.48 20.49
CA THR A 35 9.81 12.56 20.27
C THR A 35 9.27 13.93 20.68
N GLU A 36 7.96 14.17 20.56
CA GLU A 36 7.30 15.41 21.00
C GLU A 36 7.01 15.45 22.51
N ILE A 37 6.62 14.31 23.11
CA ILE A 37 6.47 14.14 24.57
C ILE A 37 7.80 14.40 25.31
N ARG A 38 8.95 14.41 24.60
CA ARG A 38 10.29 14.77 25.13
C ARG A 38 10.41 16.22 25.63
N SER A 39 9.44 17.09 25.34
CA SER A 39 9.44 18.49 25.77
C SER A 39 8.98 18.71 27.22
N VAL A 40 8.46 17.66 27.89
CA VAL A 40 7.91 17.76 29.25
C VAL A 40 8.99 17.46 30.31
N ARG A 41 9.31 18.46 31.14
CA ARG A 41 10.49 18.56 32.03
C ARG A 41 10.77 17.43 33.06
N PRO A 42 9.81 16.66 33.63
CA PRO A 42 10.12 15.69 34.69
C PRO A 42 10.96 14.48 34.23
N LEU A 43 10.97 14.19 32.92
CA LEU A 43 11.67 13.03 32.33
C LEU A 43 13.16 13.32 32.03
N ALA A 44 13.66 14.52 32.31
CA ALA A 44 15.01 14.94 31.96
C ALA A 44 16.11 14.43 32.93
N ALA A 45 15.79 14.09 34.17
CA ALA A 45 16.78 13.63 35.16
C ALA A 45 17.12 12.13 35.03
N LEU A 46 16.14 11.27 34.75
CA LEU A 46 16.34 9.86 34.37
C LEU A 46 17.03 9.69 33.00
N ARG A 47 17.21 10.79 32.27
CA ARG A 47 17.68 10.83 30.88
C ARG A 47 19.18 10.68 30.73
N ASP A 48 19.94 11.28 31.65
CA ASP A 48 21.38 11.45 31.49
C ASP A 48 22.17 10.18 31.88
N GLU A 49 21.56 9.27 32.66
CA GLU A 49 22.14 7.94 32.97
C GLU A 49 22.06 6.94 31.81
N PHE A 50 21.07 7.06 30.92
CA PHE A 50 20.82 6.08 29.85
C PHE A 50 21.18 6.57 28.44
N GLY A 51 21.91 7.68 28.33
CA GLY A 51 22.26 8.34 27.06
C GLY A 51 22.79 7.40 25.96
N PRO A 52 23.81 6.56 26.22
CA PRO A 52 24.38 5.66 25.21
C PRO A 52 23.41 4.55 24.75
N ILE A 53 22.74 3.90 25.70
CA ILE A 53 21.75 2.82 25.45
C ILE A 53 20.57 3.38 24.64
N ARG A 54 20.19 4.63 24.91
CA ARG A 54 19.12 5.33 24.21
C ARG A 54 19.49 5.70 22.77
N SER A 55 20.70 6.20 22.52
CA SER A 55 21.15 6.51 21.15
C SER A 55 21.19 5.25 20.30
N TYR A 56 21.71 4.16 20.86
CA TYR A 56 21.71 2.84 20.22
C TYR A 56 20.30 2.33 19.92
N ALA A 57 19.38 2.41 20.90
CA ALA A 57 17.98 2.03 20.69
C ALA A 57 17.28 2.92 19.65
N LYS A 58 17.60 4.22 19.58
CA LYS A 58 17.05 5.13 18.57
C LYS A 58 17.49 4.70 17.17
N GLU A 59 18.79 4.55 16.95
CA GLU A 59 19.37 4.16 15.66
C GLU A 59 18.87 2.78 15.22
N PHE A 60 18.81 1.82 16.13
CA PHE A 60 18.25 0.50 15.86
C PHE A 60 16.79 0.59 15.40
N ILE A 61 15.94 1.35 16.09
CA ILE A 61 14.54 1.48 15.68
C ILE A 61 14.42 2.30 14.38
N ASP A 62 15.32 3.25 14.10
CA ASP A 62 15.36 4.00 12.83
C ASP A 62 15.60 3.05 11.66
N GLN A 63 16.60 2.18 11.79
CA GLN A 63 16.89 1.13 10.82
C GLN A 63 15.73 0.15 10.65
N VAL A 64 15.08 -0.26 11.75
CA VAL A 64 13.90 -1.15 11.69
C VAL A 64 12.72 -0.47 11.00
N SER A 65 12.52 0.83 11.25
CA SER A 65 11.41 1.60 10.64
C SER A 65 11.63 1.80 9.13
N GLU A 66 12.85 2.14 8.73
CA GLU A 66 13.24 2.26 7.31
C GLU A 66 13.06 0.92 6.56
N ALA A 67 13.32 -0.20 7.23
CA ALA A 67 13.07 -1.53 6.66
C ALA A 67 11.58 -1.92 6.68
N ALA A 68 10.82 -1.49 7.69
CA ALA A 68 9.42 -1.89 7.89
C ALA A 68 8.46 -1.20 6.90
N LEU A 69 8.66 0.08 6.58
CA LEU A 69 7.75 0.81 5.69
C LEU A 69 7.61 0.16 4.30
N PRO A 70 8.70 -0.21 3.60
CA PRO A 70 8.63 -1.00 2.38
C PRO A 70 7.85 -2.31 2.54
N LEU A 71 8.07 -3.04 3.63
CA LEU A 71 7.41 -4.32 3.87
C LEU A 71 5.91 -4.15 4.08
N ILE A 72 5.49 -3.12 4.82
CA ILE A 72 4.07 -2.78 5.02
C ILE A 72 3.42 -2.43 3.69
N LEU A 73 4.08 -1.63 2.84
CA LEU A 73 3.53 -1.28 1.54
C LEU A 73 3.40 -2.50 0.61
N ILE A 74 4.45 -3.34 0.57
CA ILE A 74 4.45 -4.60 -0.19
C ILE A 74 3.30 -5.50 0.27
N TYR A 75 3.07 -5.58 1.58
CA TYR A 75 1.98 -6.32 2.18
C TYR A 75 0.63 -5.83 1.68
N CYS A 76 0.33 -4.54 1.84
CA CYS A 76 -0.96 -3.96 1.47
C CYS A 76 -1.30 -4.17 -0.02
N VAL A 77 -0.33 -3.97 -0.91
CA VAL A 77 -0.51 -4.18 -2.34
C VAL A 77 -0.72 -5.67 -2.65
N SER A 78 -0.03 -6.58 -1.94
CA SER A 78 -0.22 -8.02 -2.11
C SER A 78 -1.60 -8.47 -1.63
N SER A 79 -2.10 -7.91 -0.51
CA SER A 79 -3.48 -8.16 -0.05
C SER A 79 -4.51 -7.66 -1.06
N LEU A 80 -4.28 -6.51 -1.70
CA LEU A 80 -5.15 -6.03 -2.79
C LEU A 80 -5.13 -7.02 -3.97
N GLU A 81 -3.97 -7.51 -4.39
CA GLU A 81 -3.88 -8.50 -5.48
C GLU A 81 -4.68 -9.76 -5.18
N VAL A 82 -4.61 -10.26 -3.94
CA VAL A 82 -5.38 -11.42 -3.49
C VAL A 82 -6.87 -11.13 -3.55
N PHE A 83 -7.31 -9.98 -3.00
CA PHE A 83 -8.70 -9.56 -3.03
C PHE A 83 -9.26 -9.49 -4.47
N LEU A 84 -8.55 -8.81 -5.37
CA LEU A 84 -8.98 -8.68 -6.77
C LEU A 84 -9.03 -10.02 -7.49
N ARG A 85 -8.11 -10.93 -7.16
CA ARG A 85 -8.13 -12.30 -7.68
C ARG A 85 -9.37 -13.04 -7.22
N SER A 86 -9.65 -13.01 -5.91
CA SER A 86 -10.84 -13.68 -5.34
C SER A 86 -12.13 -13.15 -5.94
N LEU A 87 -12.28 -11.82 -6.08
CA LEU A 87 -13.43 -11.22 -6.75
C LEU A 87 -13.61 -11.72 -8.19
N TRP A 88 -12.50 -11.79 -8.92
CA TRP A 88 -12.53 -12.26 -10.30
C TRP A 88 -12.90 -13.75 -10.37
N GLU A 89 -12.35 -14.59 -9.49
CA GLU A 89 -12.70 -16.02 -9.40
C GLU A 89 -14.18 -16.23 -9.11
N LEU A 90 -14.74 -15.47 -8.17
CA LEU A 90 -16.15 -15.55 -7.80
C LEU A 90 -17.09 -15.21 -8.96
N LYS A 91 -16.77 -14.21 -9.79
CA LYS A 91 -17.63 -13.80 -10.92
C LYS A 91 -17.37 -14.54 -12.23
N MET A 92 -16.12 -14.94 -12.46
CA MET A 92 -15.67 -15.44 -13.76
C MET A 92 -15.34 -16.92 -13.75
N GLY A 93 -15.23 -17.53 -12.57
CA GLY A 93 -14.65 -18.84 -12.40
C GLY A 93 -13.14 -18.80 -12.59
N ASP A 94 -12.61 -19.76 -13.33
CA ASP A 94 -11.20 -20.08 -13.28
C ASP A 94 -10.26 -18.99 -13.84
N ILE A 95 -9.11 -18.80 -13.19
CA ILE A 95 -8.08 -17.85 -13.61
C ILE A 95 -6.97 -18.56 -14.35
N THR A 96 -6.90 -18.31 -15.66
CA THR A 96 -5.78 -18.76 -16.49
C THR A 96 -4.46 -18.10 -16.06
N ARG A 97 -3.34 -18.77 -16.32
CA ARG A 97 -2.00 -18.26 -15.96
C ARG A 97 -1.73 -16.85 -16.49
N ASP A 98 -2.22 -16.53 -17.69
CA ASP A 98 -2.02 -15.23 -18.32
C ASP A 98 -2.79 -14.10 -17.63
N LEU A 99 -3.95 -14.42 -17.03
CA LEU A 99 -4.75 -13.46 -16.28
C LEU A 99 -4.13 -13.13 -14.92
N ARG A 100 -3.28 -14.00 -14.34
CA ARG A 100 -2.69 -13.74 -13.02
C ARG A 100 -1.86 -12.46 -12.95
N ARG A 101 -1.24 -12.05 -14.06
CA ARG A 101 -0.40 -10.84 -14.12
C ARG A 101 -1.21 -9.55 -14.12
N ILE A 102 -2.49 -9.60 -14.47
CA ILE A 102 -3.32 -8.39 -14.55
C ILE A 102 -3.57 -7.80 -13.16
N PHE A 103 -3.58 -8.61 -12.11
CA PHE A 103 -3.86 -8.13 -10.75
C PHE A 103 -2.69 -7.29 -10.18
N SER A 104 -1.49 -7.48 -10.72
CA SER A 104 -0.30 -6.68 -10.38
C SER A 104 -0.18 -5.37 -11.16
N ASP A 105 -0.90 -5.25 -12.28
CA ASP A 105 -0.98 -4.03 -13.10
C ASP A 105 -2.44 -3.57 -13.11
N LEU A 106 -2.79 -2.68 -12.19
CA LEU A 106 -4.17 -2.25 -11.97
C LEU A 106 -4.75 -1.51 -13.17
N LYS A 107 -3.89 -0.90 -14.01
CA LYS A 107 -4.29 -0.32 -15.29
C LYS A 107 -4.69 -1.42 -16.28
N CYS A 108 -3.95 -2.52 -16.35
CA CYS A 108 -4.31 -3.69 -17.15
C CYS A 108 -5.61 -4.35 -16.65
N PHE A 109 -5.74 -4.53 -15.33
CA PHE A 109 -6.99 -5.01 -14.71
C PHE A 109 -8.20 -4.14 -15.08
N SER A 110 -8.07 -2.82 -14.94
CA SER A 110 -9.15 -1.88 -15.29
C SER A 110 -9.52 -1.96 -16.78
N LYS A 111 -8.54 -2.08 -17.69
CA LYS A 111 -8.81 -2.28 -19.13
C LYS A 111 -9.61 -3.56 -19.39
N LYS A 112 -9.33 -4.65 -18.65
CA LYS A 112 -10.08 -5.90 -18.77
C LYS A 112 -11.51 -5.75 -18.28
N ILE A 113 -11.74 -5.04 -17.18
CA ILE A 113 -13.08 -4.70 -16.71
C ILE A 113 -13.84 -3.88 -17.75
N LYS A 114 -13.23 -2.80 -18.28
CA LYS A 114 -13.84 -1.96 -19.32
C LYS A 114 -14.23 -2.78 -20.54
N HIS A 115 -13.36 -3.66 -21.02
CA HIS A 115 -13.66 -4.48 -22.18
C HIS A 115 -14.83 -5.45 -21.94
N LYS A 116 -14.92 -6.04 -20.74
CA LYS A 116 -15.91 -7.06 -20.43
C LYS A 116 -17.28 -6.50 -20.04
N TYR A 117 -17.30 -5.37 -19.34
CA TYR A 117 -18.51 -4.79 -18.76
C TYR A 117 -18.89 -3.42 -19.32
N ASN A 118 -18.04 -2.84 -20.17
CA ASN A 118 -18.22 -1.49 -20.72
C ASN A 118 -18.33 -0.39 -19.64
N VAL A 119 -17.60 -0.56 -18.52
CA VAL A 119 -17.56 0.37 -17.39
C VAL A 119 -16.13 0.87 -17.15
N GLU A 120 -15.99 2.15 -16.80
CA GLU A 120 -14.72 2.75 -16.41
C GLU A 120 -14.65 2.98 -14.90
N ILE A 121 -13.56 2.54 -14.27
CA ILE A 121 -13.29 2.79 -12.83
C ILE A 121 -12.82 4.23 -12.59
N GLY A 122 -12.26 4.89 -13.62
CA GLY A 122 -11.88 6.30 -13.58
C GLY A 122 -10.44 6.55 -13.11
N ARG A 123 -10.19 7.76 -12.58
CA ARG A 123 -8.83 8.27 -12.28
C ARG A 123 -8.12 7.51 -11.16
N LEU A 124 -8.88 6.92 -10.25
CA LEU A 124 -8.37 6.18 -9.09
C LEU A 124 -7.49 4.98 -9.51
N VAL A 125 -7.73 4.43 -10.70
CA VAL A 125 -6.89 3.39 -11.31
C VAL A 125 -5.43 3.85 -11.43
N PHE A 126 -5.19 5.07 -11.89
CA PHE A 126 -3.82 5.56 -12.07
C PHE A 126 -3.12 5.74 -10.73
N GLN A 127 -3.82 6.24 -9.72
CA GLN A 127 -3.30 6.39 -8.36
C GLN A 127 -2.96 5.02 -7.75
N ALA A 128 -3.90 4.07 -7.76
CA ALA A 128 -3.66 2.73 -7.24
C ALA A 128 -2.53 2.02 -8.02
N ASN A 129 -2.46 2.21 -9.34
CA ASN A 129 -1.39 1.65 -10.16
C ASN A 129 -0.01 2.26 -9.84
N ALA A 130 0.05 3.54 -9.48
CA ALA A 130 1.27 4.16 -8.96
C ALA A 130 1.68 3.52 -7.62
N VAL A 131 0.75 3.21 -6.73
CA VAL A 131 1.04 2.47 -5.48
C VAL A 131 1.59 1.07 -5.79
N ALA A 132 0.96 0.34 -6.71
CA ALA A 132 1.49 -0.96 -7.17
C ALA A 132 2.89 -0.84 -7.79
N GLN A 133 3.17 0.26 -8.49
CA GLN A 133 4.49 0.54 -9.04
C GLN A 133 5.53 0.80 -7.94
N LYS A 134 5.17 1.47 -6.84
CA LYS A 134 6.06 1.61 -5.67
C LYS A 134 6.50 0.23 -5.16
N ARG A 135 5.58 -0.73 -5.00
CA ARG A 135 5.92 -2.13 -4.65
C ARG A 135 6.90 -2.73 -5.66
N HIS A 136 6.63 -2.59 -6.97
CA HIS A 136 7.52 -3.14 -8.00
C HIS A 136 8.96 -2.61 -7.87
N ILE A 137 9.11 -1.30 -7.64
CA ILE A 137 10.41 -0.65 -7.45
C ILE A 137 11.14 -1.20 -6.22
N LEU A 138 10.43 -1.37 -5.11
CA LEU A 138 10.97 -1.89 -3.86
C LEU A 138 11.47 -3.34 -4.00
N ILE A 139 10.73 -4.18 -4.73
CA ILE A 139 11.07 -5.61 -4.89
C ILE A 139 12.17 -5.82 -5.95
N HIS A 140 12.06 -5.15 -7.10
CA HIS A 140 12.83 -5.53 -8.30
C HIS A 140 13.93 -4.55 -8.69
N ASN A 141 13.75 -3.25 -8.43
CA ASN A 141 14.66 -2.21 -8.95
C ASN A 141 15.65 -1.71 -7.90
N LYS A 142 15.89 -2.49 -6.83
CA LYS A 142 16.73 -2.07 -5.68
C LYS A 142 16.28 -0.72 -5.09
N GLY A 143 14.99 -0.41 -5.19
CA GLY A 143 14.43 0.87 -4.76
C GLY A 143 14.69 2.05 -5.70
N VAL A 144 15.27 1.87 -6.90
CA VAL A 144 15.58 2.98 -7.82
C VAL A 144 14.46 3.18 -8.84
N ILE A 145 14.07 4.43 -9.05
CA ILE A 145 13.02 4.84 -9.98
C ILE A 145 13.60 4.89 -11.41
N ASP A 146 13.04 4.08 -12.30
CA ASP A 146 13.33 4.10 -13.73
C ASP A 146 12.32 4.96 -14.52
N ASN A 147 12.58 5.18 -15.81
CA ASN A 147 11.70 5.98 -16.66
C ASN A 147 10.28 5.39 -16.81
N ASP A 148 10.14 4.06 -16.82
CA ASP A 148 8.82 3.41 -16.87
C ASP A 148 8.01 3.72 -15.61
N SER A 149 8.63 3.57 -14.43
CA SER A 149 8.02 3.92 -13.15
C SER A 149 7.65 5.40 -13.09
N LEU A 150 8.54 6.27 -13.55
CA LEU A 150 8.32 7.71 -13.57
C LEU A 150 7.13 8.09 -14.45
N SER A 151 6.95 7.42 -15.59
CA SER A 151 5.79 7.64 -16.46
C SER A 151 4.48 7.30 -15.74
N LYS A 152 4.44 6.20 -14.99
CA LYS A 152 3.27 5.78 -14.20
C LYS A 152 2.96 6.74 -13.06
N PHE A 153 3.98 7.31 -12.41
CA PHE A 153 3.80 8.36 -11.40
C PHE A 153 3.20 9.63 -12.00
N ARG A 154 3.71 10.07 -13.16
CA ARG A 154 3.17 11.26 -13.86
C ARG A 154 1.73 11.07 -14.30
N GLU A 155 1.36 9.88 -14.78
CA GLU A 155 -0.04 9.54 -15.09
C GLU A 155 -0.96 9.65 -13.86
N ALA A 156 -0.44 9.32 -12.67
CA ALA A 156 -1.15 9.46 -11.40
C ALA A 156 -1.15 10.91 -10.85
N GLY A 157 -0.50 11.86 -11.53
CA GLY A 157 -0.36 13.25 -11.09
C GLY A 157 0.74 13.48 -10.05
N ILE A 158 1.64 12.51 -9.86
CA ILE A 158 2.77 12.55 -8.93
C ILE A 158 3.98 13.12 -9.69
N THR A 159 4.53 14.24 -9.21
CA THR A 159 5.57 15.01 -9.92
C THR A 159 6.85 15.23 -9.11
N GLU A 160 6.84 14.83 -7.84
CA GLU A 160 7.94 14.97 -6.89
C GLU A 160 9.12 14.02 -7.14
N PHE A 161 8.92 12.97 -7.95
CA PHE A 161 9.93 11.96 -8.23
C PHE A 161 10.75 12.28 -9.49
N SER A 162 12.01 11.84 -9.47
CA SER A 162 12.93 11.92 -10.62
C SER A 162 13.52 10.55 -10.97
N GLU A 163 13.90 10.37 -12.24
CA GLU A 163 14.61 9.16 -12.69
C GLU A 163 15.96 9.02 -11.98
N GLY A 164 16.34 7.80 -11.60
CA GLY A 164 17.57 7.49 -10.86
C GLY A 164 17.51 7.78 -9.36
N GLN A 165 16.42 8.39 -8.87
CA GLN A 165 16.20 8.62 -7.44
C GLN A 165 15.88 7.29 -6.72
N LYS A 166 16.36 7.14 -5.48
CA LYS A 166 15.87 6.09 -4.57
C LYS A 166 14.49 6.46 -4.03
N LEU A 167 13.54 5.55 -4.16
CA LEU A 167 12.24 5.64 -3.52
C LEU A 167 12.44 5.56 -2.00
N LEU A 168 12.12 6.65 -1.31
CA LEU A 168 12.07 6.71 0.14
C LEU A 168 10.61 6.89 0.55
N LEU A 169 10.17 6.07 1.50
CA LEU A 169 8.80 6.11 2.02
C LEU A 169 8.81 6.76 3.40
N THR A 170 7.87 7.67 3.61
CA THR A 170 7.50 8.15 4.94
C THR A 170 6.26 7.41 5.44
N VAL A 171 5.98 7.53 6.74
CA VAL A 171 4.76 6.95 7.32
C VAL A 171 3.52 7.55 6.68
N GLU A 172 3.55 8.85 6.41
CA GLU A 172 2.48 9.62 5.76
C GLU A 172 2.27 9.16 4.32
N ASP A 173 3.34 8.81 3.60
CA ASP A 173 3.23 8.26 2.25
C ASP A 173 2.54 6.91 2.25
N VAL A 174 2.94 5.98 3.14
CA VAL A 174 2.32 4.65 3.22
C VAL A 174 0.87 4.74 3.66
N GLU A 175 0.52 5.65 4.57
CA GLU A 175 -0.87 5.84 4.98
C GLU A 175 -1.76 6.40 3.85
N LYS A 176 -1.24 7.36 3.07
CA LYS A 176 -1.93 7.83 1.86
C LYS A 176 -2.09 6.71 0.85
N ASP A 177 -1.06 5.90 0.66
CA ASP A 177 -1.08 4.75 -0.26
C ASP A 177 -2.14 3.73 0.17
N ILE A 178 -2.21 3.37 1.47
CA ILE A 178 -3.25 2.48 2.01
C ILE A 178 -4.65 3.02 1.72
N LYS A 179 -4.88 4.32 1.92
CA LYS A 179 -6.17 4.95 1.64
C LYS A 179 -6.55 4.86 0.15
N VAL A 180 -5.59 5.07 -0.75
CA VAL A 180 -5.81 4.90 -2.20
C VAL A 180 -6.19 3.45 -2.54
N LEU A 181 -5.53 2.46 -1.93
CA LEU A 181 -5.84 1.04 -2.15
C LEU A 181 -7.24 0.69 -1.62
N GLU A 182 -7.64 1.22 -0.47
CA GLU A 182 -8.96 1.03 0.12
C GLU A 182 -10.08 1.65 -0.73
N GLU A 183 -9.91 2.90 -1.18
CA GLU A 183 -10.88 3.56 -2.07
C GLU A 183 -11.02 2.79 -3.39
N PHE A 184 -9.90 2.30 -3.93
CA PHE A 184 -9.89 1.52 -5.16
C PHE A 184 -10.62 0.18 -4.97
N ALA A 185 -10.30 -0.55 -3.90
CA ALA A 185 -10.95 -1.82 -3.57
C ALA A 185 -12.46 -1.66 -3.37
N THR A 186 -12.87 -0.60 -2.66
CA THR A 186 -14.30 -0.27 -2.45
C THR A 186 -15.00 -0.03 -3.78
N THR A 187 -14.39 0.77 -4.66
CA THR A 187 -14.95 1.04 -6.00
C THR A 187 -15.11 -0.24 -6.81
N VAL A 188 -14.13 -1.12 -6.77
CA VAL A 188 -14.18 -2.42 -7.46
C VAL A 188 -15.25 -3.32 -6.83
N LYS A 189 -15.32 -3.41 -5.50
CA LYS A 189 -16.34 -4.18 -4.79
C LYS A 189 -17.75 -3.77 -5.19
N ASP A 190 -18.05 -2.47 -5.08
CA ASP A 190 -19.37 -1.92 -5.40
C ASP A 190 -19.76 -2.20 -6.85
N PHE A 191 -18.79 -2.18 -7.76
CA PHE A 191 -18.99 -2.56 -9.14
C PHE A 191 -19.32 -4.05 -9.29
N PHE A 192 -18.55 -4.94 -8.66
CA PHE A 192 -18.78 -6.40 -8.70
C PHE A 192 -20.08 -6.82 -7.99
N LEU A 193 -20.57 -6.07 -7.01
CA LEU A 193 -21.87 -6.31 -6.36
C LEU A 193 -23.04 -5.91 -7.26
N LYS A 194 -22.87 -4.91 -8.13
CA LYS A 194 -23.92 -4.41 -9.04
C LYS A 194 -24.04 -5.20 -10.35
N CYS A 195 -22.97 -5.87 -10.77
CA CYS A 195 -22.92 -6.65 -12.02
C CYS A 195 -23.19 -8.14 -11.77
#